data_AF-F1CYL3-F1
#
_entry.id   AF-F1CYL3-F1
#
_cell.length_a   1.000
_cell.length_b   1.000
_cell.length_c   1.000
_cell.angle_alpha   90.00
_cell.angle_beta   90.00
_cell.angle_gamma   90.00
#
_symmetry.space_group_name_H-M   'P 1'
#
loop_
_entity.id
_entity.type
_entity.pdbx_description
1 polymer ?
#
loop_
_entity_poly.entity_id
_entity_poly.type
_entity_poly.pdbx_seq_one_letter_code
_entity_poly.pdbx_strand_id
1 'polypeptide(L)' 'LRFASQFSLHHCKVLSITSHEHSRLAKLADFNLSWHVPQTRIAGVYDITTQIPVIYILESLGRKLAKKLAE' A
#
# COMPACT_ATOMS: atom_id res chain seq x y z
N LEU A 1 1.14 -11.44 -3.36
CA LEU A 1 2.60 -11.65 -3.54
C LEU A 1 2.97 -12.07 -4.96
N ARG A 2 2.27 -13.05 -5.58
CA ARG A 2 2.52 -13.51 -6.98
C ARG A 2 2.77 -12.36 -7.96
N PHE A 3 1.89 -11.37 -8.04
CA PHE A 3 2.05 -10.24 -8.97
C PHE A 3 3.27 -9.37 -8.64
N ALA A 4 3.50 -9.02 -7.37
CA ALA A 4 4.69 -8.26 -6.98
C ALA A 4 5.99 -9.00 -7.36
N SER A 5 6.04 -10.32 -7.19
CA SER A 5 7.17 -11.13 -7.63
C SER A 5 7.32 -11.14 -9.15
N GLN A 6 6.23 -11.24 -9.91
CA GLN A 6 6.29 -11.16 -11.38
C GLN A 6 6.74 -9.78 -11.86
N PHE A 7 6.23 -8.69 -11.28
CA PHE A 7 6.68 -7.33 -11.59
C PHE A 7 8.16 -7.14 -11.30
N SER A 8 8.64 -7.66 -10.17
CA SER A 8 10.06 -7.66 -9.82
C SER A 8 10.91 -8.45 -10.85
N LEU A 9 10.45 -9.64 -11.26
CA LEU A 9 11.12 -10.45 -12.30
C LEU A 9 11.19 -9.74 -13.67
N HIS A 10 10.21 -8.89 -13.97
CA HIS A 10 10.16 -8.08 -15.19
C HIS A 10 10.76 -6.67 -15.02
N HIS A 11 11.53 -6.44 -13.94
CA HIS A 11 12.18 -5.15 -13.64
C HIS A 11 11.23 -3.94 -13.56
N CYS A 12 9.95 -4.17 -13.28
CA CYS A 12 9.02 -3.08 -13.00
C CYS A 12 9.31 -2.46 -11.64
N LYS A 13 9.16 -1.14 -11.52
CA LYS A 13 9.16 -0.47 -10.22
C LYS A 13 7.87 -0.75 -9.47
N VAL A 14 7.98 -1.25 -8.24
CA VAL A 14 6.85 -1.62 -7.38
C VAL A 14 6.78 -0.67 -6.20
N LEU A 15 5.69 0.11 -6.13
CA LEU A 15 5.27 0.81 -4.92
C LEU A 15 4.19 -0.01 -4.23
N SER A 16 4.34 -0.26 -2.94
CA SER A 16 3.33 -0.92 -2.11
C SER A 16 2.77 0.01 -1.04
N ILE A 17 1.50 -0.19 -0.70
CA ILE A 17 0.83 0.45 0.43
C ILE A 17 0.37 -0.67 1.35
N THR A 18 0.83 -0.67 2.61
CA THR A 18 0.64 -1.79 3.53
C THR A 18 0.25 -1.31 4.93
N SER A 19 -0.35 -2.17 5.75
CA SER A 19 -0.67 -1.80 7.14
C SER A 19 0.58 -1.70 8.03
N HIS A 20 1.63 -2.43 7.68
CA HIS A 20 2.90 -2.47 8.42
C HIS A 20 4.05 -2.86 7.49
N GLU A 21 5.24 -2.36 7.81
CA GLU A 21 6.45 -2.53 6.99
C GLU A 21 7.02 -3.95 7.00
N HIS A 22 6.67 -4.77 7.98
CA HIS A 22 7.19 -6.14 8.09
C HIS A 22 6.52 -7.16 7.16
N SER A 23 5.50 -6.74 6.39
CA SER A 23 4.79 -7.64 5.48
C SER A 23 5.70 -8.14 4.34
N ARG A 24 5.43 -9.35 3.84
CA ARG A 24 6.17 -9.89 2.67
C ARG A 24 6.03 -9.01 1.43
N LEU A 25 4.91 -8.29 1.28
CA LEU A 25 4.69 -7.39 0.16
C LEU A 25 5.59 -6.15 0.28
N ALA A 26 5.68 -5.57 1.48
CA ALA A 26 6.56 -4.43 1.76
C ALA A 26 8.03 -4.76 1.44
N LYS A 27 8.49 -5.96 1.81
CA LYS A 27 9.86 -6.44 1.53
C LYS A 27 10.15 -6.72 0.06
N LEU A 28 9.13 -6.97 -0.76
CA LEU A 28 9.28 -7.24 -2.20
C LEU A 28 9.22 -5.98 -3.06
N ALA A 29 8.72 -4.87 -2.52
CA ALA A 29 8.53 -3.64 -3.26
C ALA A 29 9.80 -2.77 -3.24
N ASP A 30 10.04 -2.00 -4.30
CA ASP A 30 11.10 -0.98 -4.31
C ASP A 30 10.81 0.13 -3.28
N PHE A 31 9.53 0.44 -3.11
CA PHE A 31 9.04 1.45 -2.16
C PHE A 31 7.84 0.91 -1.39
N ASN A 32 7.76 1.21 -0.10
CA ASN A 32 6.63 0.83 0.74
C ASN A 32 6.16 2.01 1.59
N LEU A 33 4.85 2.28 1.53
CA LEU A 33 4.18 3.24 2.40
C LEU A 33 3.32 2.46 3.40
N SER A 34 3.74 2.45 4.67
CA SER A 34 3.00 1.79 5.73
C SER A 34 2.16 2.78 6.55
N TRP A 35 0.88 2.46 6.77
CA TRP A 35 -0.08 3.37 7.43
C TRP A 35 -0.33 3.11 8.93
N HIS A 36 0.13 1.99 9.48
CA HIS A 36 0.25 1.73 10.92
C HIS A 36 -1.00 2.00 11.79
N VAL A 37 -2.18 1.51 11.39
CA VAL A 37 -3.41 1.55 12.22
C VAL A 37 -3.60 0.18 12.89
N PRO A 38 -3.95 0.15 14.19
CA PRO A 38 -4.23 -1.10 14.90
C PRO A 38 -5.33 -1.93 14.23
N GLN A 39 -5.14 -3.24 14.16
CA GLN A 39 -6.17 -4.12 13.61
C GLN A 39 -7.39 -4.19 14.52
N THR A 40 -8.58 -4.05 13.94
CA THR A 40 -9.86 -4.22 14.64
C THR A 40 -10.54 -5.47 14.11
N ARG A 41 -10.72 -6.48 14.97
CA ARG A 41 -11.38 -7.75 14.58
C ARG A 41 -12.59 -8.06 15.47
N ILE A 42 -13.71 -8.40 14.86
CA ILE A 42 -14.89 -8.93 15.56
C ILE A 42 -14.80 -10.46 15.59
N ALA A 43 -15.00 -11.05 16.78
CA ALA A 43 -14.94 -12.49 17.01
C ALA A 43 -13.64 -13.15 16.50
N GLY A 44 -12.55 -12.38 16.40
CA GLY A 44 -11.25 -12.85 15.88
C GLY A 44 -11.18 -13.13 14.38
N VAL A 45 -12.31 -13.12 13.66
CA VAL A 45 -12.41 -13.56 12.26
C VAL A 45 -12.78 -12.46 11.28
N TYR A 46 -13.55 -11.45 11.71
CA TYR A 46 -13.96 -10.35 10.83
C TYR A 46 -13.05 -9.16 11.03
N ASP A 47 -12.14 -8.93 10.07
CA ASP A 47 -11.29 -7.73 10.06
C ASP A 47 -12.11 -6.52 9.59
N ILE A 48 -12.43 -5.63 10.54
CA ILE A 48 -13.13 -4.37 10.31
C ILE A 48 -12.20 -3.16 10.49
N THR A 49 -10.88 -3.38 10.36
CA THR A 49 -9.90 -2.30 10.43
C THR A 49 -10.24 -1.23 9.39
N THR A 50 -10.17 0.04 9.81
CA THR A 50 -10.50 1.15 8.93
C THR A 50 -9.62 1.17 7.68
N GLN A 51 -10.25 1.32 6.52
CA GLN A 51 -9.58 1.43 5.22
C GLN A 51 -9.32 2.88 4.79
N ILE A 52 -9.80 3.85 5.58
CA ILE A 52 -9.64 5.29 5.32
C ILE A 52 -8.19 5.70 5.06
N PRO A 53 -7.17 5.21 5.81
CA PRO A 53 -5.78 5.59 5.55
C PRO A 53 -5.31 5.23 4.14
N VAL A 54 -5.71 4.07 3.61
CA VAL A 54 -5.33 3.64 2.25
C VAL A 54 -5.94 4.55 1.20
N ILE A 55 -7.23 4.88 1.35
CA ILE A 55 -7.93 5.79 0.43
C ILE A 55 -7.27 7.17 0.44
N TYR A 56 -6.99 7.71 1.62
CA TYR A 56 -6.31 9.01 1.76
C TYR A 56 -4.94 9.04 1.06
N ILE A 57 -4.14 7.97 1.20
CA ILE A 57 -2.85 7.85 0.52
C ILE A 57 -3.03 7.86 -1.00
N LEU A 58 -3.97 7.07 -1.53
CA LEU A 58 -4.24 7.01 -2.97
C LEU A 58 -4.69 8.37 -3.53
N GLU A 59 -5.62 9.05 -2.85
CA GLU A 59 -6.08 10.38 -3.23
C GLU A 59 -4.95 11.42 -3.17
N SER A 60 -4.15 11.39 -2.11
CA SER A 60 -3.03 12.31 -1.93
C SER A 60 -1.98 12.13 -3.03
N LEU A 61 -1.65 10.89 -3.39
CA LEU A 61 -0.74 10.59 -4.50
C LEU A 61 -1.33 11.04 -5.84
N GLY A 62 -2.61 10.76 -6.08
CA GLY A 62 -3.32 11.19 -7.29
C GLY A 62 -3.34 12.71 -7.46
N ARG A 63 -3.67 13.47 -6.41
CA ARG A 63 -3.68 14.94 -6.44
C ARG A 63 -2.28 15.51 -6.64
N LYS A 64 -1.26 14.95 -5.99
CA LYS A 64 0.14 15.38 -6.17
C LYS A 64 0.62 15.13 -7.60
N LEU A 65 0.29 13.97 -8.16
CA LEU A 65 0.63 13.64 -9.55
C LEU A 65 -0.09 14.58 -10.53
N ALA A 66 -1.40 14.79 -10.35
CA ALA A 66 -2.18 15.70 -11.19
C ALA A 66 -1.62 17.12 -11.18
N LYS A 67 -1.23 17.63 -10.00
CA LYS A 67 -0.56 18.94 -9.88
C LYS A 67 0.76 18.98 -10.66
N LYS A 68 1.61 17.96 -10.49
CA LYS A 68 2.91 17.87 -11.20
C LYS A 68 2.78 17.77 -12.72
N LEU A 69 1.69 17.21 -13.24
CA LEU A 69 1.44 17.09 -14.68
C LEU A 69 0.84 18.37 -15.29
N ALA A 70 0.32 19.28 -14.45
CA ALA A 70 -0.22 20.57 -14.86
C ALA A 70 0.81 21.71 -14.78
N GLU A 71 1.98 21.44 -14.20
CA GLU A 71 3.19 22.29 -14.23
C GLU A 71 3.97 22.03 -15.52
#